data_AF-A0A9Q1G8Y7-F1
#
_entry.id   AF-A0A9Q1G8Y7-F1
#
_cell.length_a   1.000
_cell.length_b   1.000
_cell.length_c   1.000
_cell.angle_alpha   90.00
_cell.angle_beta   90.00
_cell.angle_gamma   90.00
#
_symmetry.space_group_name_H-M   'P 1'
#
loop_
_entity.id
_entity.type
_entity.pdbx_description
1 polymer ?
#
loop_
_entity_poly.entity_id
_entity_poly.type
_entity_poly.pdbx_seq_one_letter_code
_entity_poly.pdbx_strand_id
1 'polypeptide(L)' 'MTGQLNTFYARFNRTEPQDDCVPSDPSHHPAPITVEERKVISMLAKVNPRNTPGPDGLKGHVLKESAAQLGGVMA' A
#
# COMPACT_ATOMS: atom_id res chain seq x y z
N MET A 1 18.90 -14.26 -34.60
CA MET A 1 18.63 -14.40 -33.16
C MET A 1 17.84 -13.18 -32.72
N THR A 2 16.52 -13.22 -32.83
CA THR A 2 15.65 -12.07 -32.55
C THR A 2 15.35 -12.02 -31.06
N GLY A 3 15.79 -10.94 -30.41
CA GLY A 3 15.70 -10.74 -28.96
C GLY A 3 14.26 -10.84 -28.47
N GLN A 4 14.03 -11.76 -27.55
CA GLN A 4 12.78 -11.89 -26.82
C GLN A 4 12.65 -10.68 -25.89
N LEU A 5 11.98 -9.62 -26.37
CA LEU A 5 11.76 -8.41 -25.59
C LEU A 5 10.95 -8.75 -24.35
N ASN A 6 11.33 -8.22 -23.20
CA ASN A 6 10.70 -8.53 -21.92
C ASN A 6 9.22 -8.12 -21.92
N THR A 7 8.34 -9.11 -22.10
CA THR A 7 6.88 -8.95 -22.11
C THR A 7 6.34 -8.33 -20.81
N PHE A 8 7.13 -8.34 -19.72
CA PHE A 8 6.78 -7.62 -18.49
C PHE A 8 6.78 -6.11 -18.69
N TYR A 9 7.80 -5.55 -19.34
CA TYR A 9 7.94 -4.10 -19.50
C TYR A 9 7.16 -3.54 -20.68
N ALA A 10 6.92 -4.34 -21.73
CA ALA A 10 6.16 -3.91 -22.90
C ALA A 10 4.71 -3.47 -22.60
N ARG A 11 4.16 -3.87 -21.44
CA ARG A 11 2.81 -3.54 -20.96
C ARG A 11 2.64 -2.05 -20.68
N PHE A 12 3.71 -1.38 -20.26
CA PHE A 12 3.71 0.01 -19.85
C PHE A 12 3.91 0.99 -21.02
N ASN A 13 4.30 0.50 -22.20
CA ASN A 13 4.45 1.31 -23.42
C ASN A 13 3.12 1.53 -24.17
N ARG A 14 1.98 1.26 -23.53
CA ARG A 14 0.66 1.51 -24.11
C ARG A 14 0.29 2.97 -23.88
N THR A 15 0.10 3.70 -24.98
CA THR A 15 -0.31 5.11 -25.02
C THR A 15 -1.80 5.30 -24.71
N GLU A 16 -2.57 4.21 -24.75
CA GLU A 16 -4.00 4.19 -24.46
C GLU A 16 -4.19 3.89 -22.96
N PRO A 17 -4.89 4.75 -22.18
CA PRO A 17 -5.29 4.40 -20.84
C PRO A 17 -6.27 3.21 -20.92
N GLN A 18 -5.86 2.05 -20.42
CA GLN A 18 -6.84 1.04 -20.01
C GLN A 18 -7.50 1.58 -18.75
N ASP A 19 -8.67 2.21 -18.90
CA ASP A 19 -9.64 2.36 -17.82
C ASP A 19 -10.20 0.97 -17.47
N ASP A 20 -9.33 0.09 -16.95
CA ASP A 20 -9.74 -1.16 -16.29
C ASP A 20 -10.27 -0.86 -14.88
N CYS A 21 -10.87 0.32 -14.66
CA CYS A 21 -11.64 0.60 -13.46
C CYS A 21 -12.94 -0.17 -13.60
N VAL A 22 -12.89 -1.47 -13.28
CA VAL A 22 -14.10 -2.29 -13.13
C VAL A 22 -14.96 -1.57 -12.09
N PRO A 23 -16.19 -1.15 -12.44
CA PRO A 23 -17.07 -0.51 -11.48
C PRO A 23 -17.26 -1.47 -10.32
N SER A 24 -16.92 -1.01 -9.11
CA SER A 24 -17.09 -1.78 -7.89
C SER A 24 -18.56 -2.19 -7.75
N ASP A 25 -18.84 -3.49 -7.73
CA ASP A 25 -20.18 -4.02 -7.51
C ASP A 25 -20.68 -3.53 -6.15
N PRO A 26 -21.78 -2.74 -6.08
CA PRO A 26 -22.29 -2.20 -4.83
C PRO A 26 -22.82 -3.28 -3.87
N SER A 27 -23.07 -4.50 -4.37
CA SER A 27 -23.44 -5.66 -3.54
C SER A 27 -22.24 -6.40 -2.96
N HIS A 28 -21.04 -6.17 -3.50
CA HIS A 28 -19.82 -6.76 -3.00
C HIS A 28 -19.37 -5.98 -1.75
N HIS A 29 -19.95 -6.34 -0.61
CA HIS A 29 -19.44 -5.94 0.69
C HIS A 29 -18.20 -6.81 0.98
N PRO A 30 -16.97 -6.28 0.90
CA PRO A 30 -15.81 -7.04 1.33
C PRO A 30 -16.02 -7.44 2.79
N ALA A 31 -15.61 -8.66 3.12
CA ALA A 31 -15.65 -9.13 4.50
C ALA A 31 -14.93 -8.11 5.42
N PRO A 32 -15.43 -7.87 6.65
CA PRO A 32 -14.78 -6.96 7.57
C PRO A 32 -13.32 -7.35 7.76
N ILE A 33 -12.41 -6.41 7.51
CA ILE A 33 -10.99 -6.62 7.78
C ILE A 33 -10.81 -6.50 9.29
N THR A 34 -10.47 -7.61 9.94
CA THR A 34 -10.08 -7.59 11.35
C THR A 34 -8.61 -7.15 11.44
N VAL A 35 -8.38 -6.08 12.18
CA VAL A 35 -7.05 -5.53 12.42
C VAL A 35 -6.75 -5.67 13.90
N GLU A 36 -5.62 -6.29 14.21
CA GLU A 36 -5.18 -6.47 15.59
C GLU A 36 -4.15 -5.41 15.98
N GLU A 37 -4.33 -4.76 17.13
CA GLU A 37 -3.47 -3.67 17.62
C GLU A 37 -1.98 -4.04 17.58
N ARG A 38 -1.62 -5.21 18.13
CA ARG A 38 -0.22 -5.69 18.14
C ARG A 38 0.38 -5.81 16.74
N LYS A 39 -0.45 -6.16 15.75
CA LYS A 39 -0.01 -6.31 14.37
C LYS A 39 0.25 -4.94 13.74
N VAL A 40 -0.61 -3.95 14.01
CA VAL A 40 -0.40 -2.58 13.53
C VAL A 40 0.87 -1.98 14.13
N ILE A 41 1.06 -2.10 15.44
CA ILE A 41 2.26 -1.60 16.14
C ILE A 41 3.52 -2.26 15.56
N SER A 42 3.53 -3.58 15.38
CA SER A 42 4.68 -4.30 14.82
C SER A 42 4.99 -3.87 13.38
N MET A 43 3.96 -3.62 12.57
CA MET A 43 4.13 -3.20 11.18
C MET A 43 4.70 -1.78 11.08
N LEU A 44 4.16 -0.85 11.84
CA LEU A 44 4.64 0.53 11.88
C LEU A 44 6.06 0.65 12.44
N ALA A 45 6.41 -0.15 13.45
CA ALA A 45 7.76 -0.18 14.00
C ALA A 45 8.84 -0.63 12.98
N LYS A 46 8.45 -1.43 11.97
CA LYS A 46 9.33 -1.93 10.90
C LYS A 46 9.53 -0.95 9.76
N VAL A 47 8.81 0.18 9.74
CA VAL A 47 8.99 1.21 8.70
C VAL A 47 10.43 1.71 8.72
N ASN A 48 11.03 1.78 7.54
CA ASN A 48 12.35 2.40 7.37
C ASN A 48 12.18 3.93 7.40
N PRO A 49 12.70 4.64 8.43
CA PRO A 49 12.52 6.08 8.56
C PRO A 49 13.24 6.89 7.48
N ARG A 50 14.16 6.25 6.74
CA ARG A 50 14.91 6.88 5.64
C ARG A 50 14.19 6.81 4.30
N ASN A 51 13.02 6.16 4.23
CA ASN A 51 12.24 6.15 3.00
C ASN A 51 11.79 7.57 2.66
N THR A 52 11.83 7.90 1.37
CA THR A 52 11.30 9.15 0.83
C THR A 52 9.81 9.28 1.19
N PRO A 53 9.33 10.47 1.55
CA PRO A 53 7.91 10.70 1.80
C PRO A 53 7.02 10.23 0.65
N GLY A 54 5.83 9.74 1.00
CA GLY A 54 4.80 9.45 0.02
C GLY A 54 4.18 10.73 -0.56
N PRO A 55 3.14 10.59 -1.41
CA PRO A 55 2.37 11.72 -1.93
C PRO A 55 1.70 12.56 -0.83
N ASP A 56 1.51 11.96 0.35
CA ASP A 56 1.01 12.59 1.57
C ASP A 56 2.06 13.48 2.27
N GLY A 57 3.31 13.46 1.83
CA GLY A 57 4.42 14.21 2.43
C GLY A 57 4.88 13.68 3.80
N LEU A 58 4.32 12.56 4.27
CA LEU A 58 4.67 11.98 5.57
C LEU A 58 6.00 11.24 5.48
N LYS A 59 6.93 11.61 6.35
CA LYS A 59 8.22 10.92 6.47
C LYS A 59 8.04 9.62 7.25
N GLY A 60 8.83 8.60 6.92
CA GLY A 60 8.75 7.28 7.57
C GLY A 60 8.96 7.30 9.09
N HIS A 61 9.68 8.27 9.65
CA HIS A 61 9.82 8.40 11.11
C HIS A 61 8.49 8.71 11.82
N VAL A 62 7.60 9.48 11.20
CA VAL A 62 6.27 9.82 11.75
C VAL A 62 5.43 8.55 11.92
N LEU A 63 5.46 7.68 10.90
CA LEU A 63 4.77 6.38 10.95
C LEU A 63 5.35 5.46 12.03
N LYS A 64 6.65 5.57 12.29
CA LYS A 64 7.31 4.76 13.33
C LYS A 64 6.96 5.25 14.73
N GLU A 65 6.88 6.56 14.93
CA GLU A 65 6.50 7.19 16.20
C GLU A 65 5.02 6.97 16.53
N SER A 66 4.14 6.93 15.53
CA SER A 66 2.70 6.67 15.75
C SER A 66 2.44 5.27 16.31
N ALA A 67 3.34 4.30 16.10
CA ALA A 67 3.24 2.97 16.70
C ALA A 67 3.13 3.01 18.24
N ALA A 68 3.79 3.98 18.91
CA ALA A 68 3.75 4.13 20.36
C ALA A 68 2.44 4.75 20.86
N GLN A 69 1.73 5.49 20.01
CA GLN A 69 0.48 6.20 20.35
C GLN A 69 -0.75 5.31 20.19
N LEU A 70 -0.61 4.17 19.50
CA LEU A 70 -1.71 3.23 19.23
C LEU A 70 -1.99 2.24 20.36
N GLY A 71 -1.16 2.23 21.42
CA GLY A 71 -1.35 1.37 22.58
C GLY A 71 -2.66 1.68 23.32
N GLY A 72 -3.56 0.71 23.44
CA GLY A 72 -4.81 0.84 24.21
C GLY A 72 -5.94 1.59 23.50
N VAL A 73 -5.81 1.86 22.19
CA VAL A 73 -6.86 2.50 21.38
C VAL A 73 -7.91 1.50 20.92
N MET A 74 -7.54 0.22 20.79
CA MET A 74 -8.44 -0.85 20.34
C MET A 74 -8.88 -1.77 21.51
N ALA A 75 -8.65 -1.35 22.76
CA ALA A 75 -8.98 -2.08 23.99
C ALA A 75 -10.43 -1.88 24.43
#